data_AF-K9YAQ8-F1
#
_entry.id   AF-K9YAQ8-F1
#
_cell.length_a   1.000
_cell.length_b   1.000
_cell.length_c   1.000
_cell.angle_alpha   90.00
_cell.angle_beta   90.00
_cell.angle_gamma   90.00
#
_symmetry.space_group_name_H-M   'P 1'
#
loop_
_entity.id
_entity.type
_entity.pdbx_description
1 polymer ?
#
loop_
_entity_poly.entity_id
_entity_poly.type
_entity_poly.pdbx_seq_one_letter_code
_entity_poly.pdbx_strand_id
1 'polypeptide(L)'
;MLDRLEEIFSDVCGKWRCRLVEFGGEADHVHLLVDAHPAMDLSRFVGNLKTVSSRRMRKENQEYLEQFFWKPYFWNKAYGIISVGGRANLETLLSYIHRTKCPD
;
A
#
# COMPACT_ATOMS: atom_id res chain seq x y z
N MET A 1 0.35 -7.35 12.01
CA MET A 1 0.81 -6.05 11.44
C MET A 1 0.12 -5.73 10.13
N LEU A 2 -0.04 -6.70 9.22
CA LEU A 2 -0.79 -6.50 7.98
C LEU A 2 -2.25 -6.10 8.25
N ASP A 3 -2.95 -6.79 9.15
CA ASP A 3 -4.34 -6.43 9.52
C ASP A 3 -4.45 -4.96 9.97
N ARG A 4 -3.45 -4.49 10.73
CA ARG A 4 -3.42 -3.10 11.18
C ARG A 4 -3.16 -2.11 10.04
N LEU A 5 -2.28 -2.46 9.11
CA LEU A 5 -2.07 -1.67 7.90
C LEU A 5 -3.34 -1.60 7.05
N GLU A 6 -4.06 -2.71 6.91
CA GLU A 6 -5.34 -2.77 6.19
C GLU A 6 -6.38 -1.83 6.78
N GLU A 7 -6.53 -1.83 8.11
CA GLU A 7 -7.41 -0.90 8.82
C GLU A 7 -7.02 0.57 8.56
N ILE A 8 -5.71 0.88 8.64
CA ILE A 8 -5.22 2.24 8.38
C ILE A 8 -5.47 2.64 6.91
N PHE A 9 -5.25 1.74 5.97
CA PHE A 9 -5.49 2.03 4.56
C PHE A 9 -6.98 2.16 4.24
N SER A 10 -7.84 1.34 4.84
CA SER A 10 -9.30 1.49 4.76
C SER A 10 -9.77 2.85 5.27
N ASP A 11 -9.25 3.28 6.43
CA ASP A 11 -9.49 4.61 7.01
C ASP A 11 -9.11 5.74 6.06
N VAL A 12 -7.92 5.64 5.44
CA VAL A 12 -7.42 6.66 4.52
C VAL A 12 -8.26 6.66 3.24
N CYS A 13 -8.58 5.49 2.68
CA CYS A 13 -9.43 5.37 1.50
C CYS A 13 -10.79 6.06 1.73
N GLY A 14 -11.45 5.78 2.87
CA GLY A 14 -12.72 6.41 3.23
C GLY A 14 -12.65 7.94 3.26
N LYS A 15 -11.56 8.51 3.80
CA LYS A 15 -11.33 9.97 3.82
C LYS A 15 -11.11 10.58 2.43
N TRP A 16 -10.59 9.79 1.50
CA TRP A 16 -10.40 10.17 0.10
C TRP A 16 -11.62 9.90 -0.78
N ARG A 17 -12.71 9.38 -0.20
CA ARG A 17 -13.92 8.96 -0.93
C ARG A 17 -13.60 7.90 -2.00
N CYS A 18 -12.64 7.03 -1.71
CA CYS A 18 -12.38 5.80 -2.45
C CYS A 18 -12.60 4.59 -1.55
N ARG A 19 -12.64 3.40 -2.15
CA ARG A 19 -12.83 2.15 -1.43
C ARG A 19 -11.62 1.25 -1.61
N LEU A 20 -11.11 0.73 -0.49
CA LEU A 20 -10.17 -0.39 -0.51
C LEU A 20 -10.98 -1.65 -0.85
N VAL A 21 -10.66 -2.28 -1.98
CA VAL A 21 -11.36 -3.47 -2.48
C VAL A 21 -10.66 -4.73 -2.01
N GLU A 22 -9.33 -4.76 -2.13
CA GLU A 22 -8.49 -5.85 -1.62
C GLU A 22 -7.19 -5.29 -1.05
N PHE A 23 -6.66 -6.00 -0.05
CA PHE A 23 -5.38 -5.73 0.56
C PHE A 23 -4.59 -7.02 0.71
N GLY A 24 -3.29 -6.94 0.42
CA GLY A 24 -2.36 -8.03 0.63
C GLY A 24 -0.94 -7.51 0.72
N GLY A 25 0.01 -8.38 1.03
CA GLY A 25 1.41 -7.99 1.08
C GLY A 25 2.31 -9.14 1.44
N GLU A 26 3.60 -8.92 1.24
CA GLU A 26 4.69 -9.76 1.70
C GLU A 26 5.45 -9.05 2.84
N ALA A 27 6.57 -9.62 3.27
CA ALA A 27 7.34 -9.08 4.40
C ALA A 27 7.92 -7.68 4.14
N ASP A 28 8.15 -7.32 2.87
CA ASP A 28 8.85 -6.10 2.44
C ASP A 28 7.98 -5.12 1.64
N HIS A 29 6.76 -5.50 1.23
CA HIS A 29 5.87 -4.64 0.46
C HIS A 29 4.37 -5.01 0.63
N VAL A 30 3.48 -4.08 0.28
CA VAL A 30 2.03 -4.27 0.32
C VAL A 30 1.39 -3.88 -1.02
N HIS A 31 0.28 -4.54 -1.35
CA HIS A 31 -0.54 -4.33 -2.54
C HIS A 31 -1.94 -3.89 -2.12
N LEU A 32 -2.48 -2.89 -2.81
CA LEU A 32 -3.82 -2.37 -2.58
C LEU A 32 -4.57 -2.37 -3.91
N LEU A 33 -5.76 -2.98 -3.94
CA LEU A 33 -6.73 -2.75 -5.00
C LEU A 33 -7.70 -1.68 -4.54
N VAL A 34 -7.75 -0.55 -5.24
CA VAL A 34 -8.54 0.62 -4.84
C VAL A 34 -9.52 1.00 -5.96
N ASP A 35 -10.78 1.15 -5.59
CA ASP A 35 -11.80 1.75 -6.43
C ASP A 35 -11.82 3.26 -6.19
N ALA A 36 -11.27 4.01 -7.15
CA ALA A 36 -11.00 5.44 -7.04
C ALA A 36 -11.69 6.24 -8.16
N HIS A 37 -12.10 7.46 -7.84
CA HIS A 37 -12.67 8.38 -8.82
C HIS A 37 -11.61 8.77 -9.88
N PRO A 38 -11.95 8.84 -11.18
CA PRO A 38 -10.98 9.15 -12.25
C PRO A 38 -10.23 10.47 -12.08
N ALA A 39 -10.87 11.46 -11.44
CA ALA A 39 -10.27 12.77 -11.15
C ALA A 39 -9.36 12.81 -9.90
N MET A 40 -9.12 11.68 -9.24
CA MET A 40 -8.30 11.62 -8.04
C MET A 40 -6.83 11.87 -8.36
N ASP A 41 -6.17 12.71 -7.56
CA ASP A 41 -4.71 12.84 -7.58
C ASP A 41 -4.08 11.61 -6.90
N LEU A 42 -3.74 10.62 -7.72
CA LEU A 42 -3.19 9.35 -7.27
C LEU A 42 -1.84 9.49 -6.57
N SER A 43 -1.00 10.43 -7.00
CA SER A 43 0.32 10.67 -6.37
C SER A 43 0.15 11.17 -4.94
N ARG A 44 -0.74 12.17 -4.76
CA ARG A 44 -1.04 12.71 -3.44
C ARG A 44 -1.75 11.70 -2.55
N PHE A 45 -2.62 10.86 -3.12
CA PHE A 45 -3.27 9.77 -2.41
C PHE A 45 -2.26 8.76 -1.85
N VAL A 46 -1.34 8.27 -2.69
CA VAL A 46 -0.27 7.34 -2.26
C VAL A 46 0.65 7.98 -1.22
N GLY A 47 1.01 9.26 -1.40
CA GLY A 47 1.76 10.00 -0.40
C GLY A 47 1.07 10.05 0.97
N ASN A 48 -0.25 10.25 0.98
CA ASN A 48 -1.04 10.26 2.21
C ASN A 48 -1.12 8.87 2.85
N LEU A 49 -1.37 7.82 2.06
CA LEU A 49 -1.34 6.43 2.54
C LEU A 49 -0.03 6.12 3.26
N LYS A 50 1.11 6.40 2.61
CA LYS A 50 2.45 6.13 3.14
C LYS A 50 2.76 6.95 4.40
N THR A 51 2.34 8.22 4.43
CA THR A 51 2.59 9.12 5.56
C THR A 51 1.77 8.71 6.80
N VAL A 52 0.48 8.45 6.62
CA VAL A 52 -0.42 8.10 7.73
C VAL A 52 -0.10 6.73 8.30
N SER A 53 0.13 5.73 7.43
CA SER A 53 0.54 4.38 7.85
C SER A 53 1.85 4.39 8.60
N SER A 54 2.90 5.03 8.06
CA SER A 54 4.20 5.15 8.73
C SER A 54 4.06 5.75 10.14
N ARG A 55 3.32 6.87 10.27
CA ARG A 55 3.12 7.53 11.56
C ARG A 55 2.36 6.66 12.56
N ARG A 56 1.27 6.00 12.13
CA ARG A 56 0.44 5.17 13.02
C ARG A 56 1.18 3.89 13.43
N MET A 57 1.78 3.17 12.49
CA MET A 57 2.54 1.95 12.76
C MET A 57 3.72 2.22 13.70
N ARG A 58 4.45 3.31 13.49
CA ARG A 58 5.55 3.69 14.41
C ARG A 58 5.06 4.01 15.81
N LYS A 59 3.95 4.73 15.94
CA LYS A 59 3.38 5.07 17.25
C LYS A 59 2.92 3.82 18.01
N GLU A 60 2.37 2.84 17.29
CA GLU A 60 1.76 1.64 17.88
C GLU A 60 2.78 0.50 18.10
N ASN A 61 3.88 0.46 17.33
CA ASN A 61 4.83 -0.66 17.34
C ASN A 61 6.30 -0.20 17.41
N GLN A 62 6.57 0.92 18.06
CA GLN A 62 7.91 1.54 18.10
C GLN A 62 9.02 0.54 18.48
N GLU A 63 8.87 -0.15 19.62
CA GLU A 63 9.88 -1.08 20.17
C GLU A 63 10.19 -2.25 19.23
N TYR A 64 9.19 -2.73 18.49
CA TYR A 64 9.37 -3.80 17.52
C TYR A 64 10.06 -3.27 16.26
N LEU A 65 9.60 -2.13 15.75
CA LEU A 65 10.08 -1.56 14.48
C LEU A 65 11.51 -1.02 14.57
N GLU A 66 11.95 -0.52 15.73
CA GLU A 66 13.32 -0.03 15.94
C GLU A 66 14.38 -1.11 15.70
N GLN A 67 14.02 -2.39 15.85
CA GLN A 67 14.92 -3.53 15.61
C GLN A 67 15.20 -3.76 14.12
N PHE A 68 14.27 -3.36 13.24
CA PHE A 68 14.36 -3.58 11.80
C PHE A 68 14.71 -2.30 11.03
N PHE A 69 14.28 -1.14 11.51
CA PHE A 69 14.44 0.14 10.82
C PHE A 69 15.56 0.98 11.43
N TRP A 70 16.80 0.76 10.97
CA TRP A 70 17.93 1.62 11.33
C TRP A 70 17.92 2.98 10.60
N LYS A 71 17.10 3.11 9.54
CA LYS A 71 16.88 4.37 8.79
C LYS A 71 15.51 4.95 9.14
N PRO A 72 15.33 6.28 9.05
CA PRO A 72 14.07 6.94 9.41
C PRO A 72 12.94 6.70 8.41
N TYR A 73 13.08 5.80 7.43
CA TYR A 73 12.08 5.54 6.39
C TYR A 73 11.34 4.23 6.64
N PHE A 74 10.01 4.30 6.76
CA PHE A 74 9.16 3.10 6.90
C PHE A 74 8.82 2.51 5.52
N TRP A 75 8.60 3.36 4.53
CA TRP A 75 8.35 2.97 3.14
C TRP A 75 9.51 3.40 2.24
N ASN A 76 9.78 2.62 1.19
CA ASN A 76 10.58 3.08 0.05
C ASN A 76 9.95 4.34 -0.55
N LYS A 77 10.72 5.26 -1.14
CA LYS A 77 10.19 6.45 -1.83
C LYS A 77 9.36 6.07 -3.05
N ALA A 78 9.78 5.06 -3.80
CA ALA A 78 9.08 4.57 -4.98
C ALA A 78 7.70 3.97 -4.63
N TYR A 79 6.80 3.96 -5.61
CA TYR A 79 5.50 3.30 -5.55
C TYR A 79 5.07 2.92 -6.97
N GLY A 80 4.29 1.84 -7.10
CA GLY A 80 3.70 1.41 -8.36
C GLY A 80 2.21 1.74 -8.40
N ILE A 81 1.72 2.16 -9.57
CA ILE A 81 0.28 2.32 -9.85
C ILE A 81 0.01 1.69 -11.20
N ILE A 82 -0.96 0.77 -11.24
CA ILE A 82 -1.40 0.09 -12.45
C ILE A 82 -2.91 0.24 -12.49
N SER A 83 -3.44 0.80 -13.59
CA SER A 83 -4.88 0.85 -13.79
C SER A 83 -5.40 -0.52 -14.20
N VAL A 84 -6.50 -0.94 -13.59
CA VAL A 84 -7.25 -2.15 -13.94
C VAL A 84 -8.66 -1.76 -14.36
N GLY A 85 -9.05 -2.12 -15.57
CA GLY A 85 -10.40 -1.90 -16.07
C GLY A 85 -10.67 -2.72 -17.33
N GLY A 86 -11.83 -3.41 -17.35
CA GLY A 86 -12.57 -4.01 -18.49
C GLY A 86 -11.86 -4.99 -19.46
N ARG A 87 -10.55 -4.85 -19.66
CA ARG A 87 -9.67 -5.62 -20.55
C ARG A 87 -8.29 -5.87 -19.95
N ALA A 88 -7.94 -5.25 -18.81
CA ALA A 88 -6.76 -5.64 -18.04
C ALA A 88 -7.10 -6.97 -17.33
N ASN A 89 -6.79 -8.07 -18.02
CA ASN A 89 -7.00 -9.43 -17.55
C ASN A 89 -6.39 -9.56 -16.14
N LEU A 90 -7.12 -10.21 -15.22
CA LEU A 90 -6.64 -10.65 -13.92
C LEU A 90 -5.24 -11.29 -14.02
N GLU A 91 -4.95 -11.92 -15.16
CA GLU A 91 -3.65 -12.46 -15.54
C GLU A 91 -2.51 -11.41 -15.55
N THR A 92 -2.75 -10.16 -15.92
CA THR A 92 -1.76 -9.05 -15.83
C THR A 92 -1.51 -8.65 -14.38
N LEU A 93 -2.56 -8.60 -13.56
CA LEU A 93 -2.44 -8.34 -12.11
C LEU A 93 -1.65 -9.47 -11.43
N LEU A 94 -2.04 -10.73 -11.69
CA LEU A 94 -1.35 -11.93 -11.22
C LEU A 94 0.09 -12.00 -11.72
N SER A 95 0.35 -11.63 -12.98
CA SER A 95 1.71 -11.60 -13.54
C SER A 95 2.58 -10.53 -12.88
N TYR A 96 2.01 -9.37 -12.50
CA TYR A 96 2.74 -8.34 -11.76
C TYR A 96 3.07 -8.80 -10.34
N ILE A 97 2.10 -9.35 -9.61
CA ILE A 97 2.29 -9.93 -8.27
C ILE A 97 3.35 -11.05 -8.31
N HIS A 98 3.29 -11.93 -9.30
CA HIS A 98 4.28 -12.99 -9.47
C HIS A 98 5.67 -12.49 -9.89
N ARG A 99 5.76 -11.40 -10.68
CA ARG A 99 7.05 -10.79 -11.05
C ARG A 99 7.70 -9.97 -9.94
N THR A 100 6.94 -9.57 -8.92
CA THR A 100 7.49 -8.84 -7.77
C THR A 100 8.12 -9.75 -6.72
N LYS A 101 8.06 -11.08 -6.89
CA LYS A 101 8.99 -11.99 -6.23
C LYS A 101 10.38 -11.75 -6.80
N CYS A 102 11.24 -11.10 -6.01
CA CYS A 102 12.62 -10.85 -6.38
C CYS A 102 13.40 -12.17 -6.58
N PRO A 103 14.41 -12.18 -7.46
CA PRO A 103 15.38 -13.26 -7.57
C PRO A 103 16.22 -13.37 -6.29
N ASP A 104 16.80 -14.56 -6.09
CA ASP A 104 17.67 -14.95 -4.96
C ASP A 104 18.72 -13.91 -4.55
#